data_AF-A0A1X7V693-F1
#
_entry.id   AF-A0A1X7V693-F1
#
_cell.length_a   1.000
_cell.length_b   1.000
_cell.length_c   1.000
_cell.angle_alpha   90.00
_cell.angle_beta   90.00
_cell.angle_gamma   90.00
#
_symmetry.space_group_name_H-M   'P 1'
#
loop_
_entity.id
_entity.type
_entity.pdbx_description
1 polymer ?
#
loop_
_entity_poly.entity_id
_entity_poly.type
_entity_poly.pdbx_seq_one_letter_code
_entity_poly.pdbx_strand_id
1 'polypeptide(L)'
;MRRISLLFLIIKLLISCSQCKVCPCKDASLCQPVEEVPEKEVLGFMIRSENWPYYNWTELTTIAIFTDLNESMLNDLVCHAHAHKVRVVSHIGSEILKLSSKASRESYVTNLLDTVQSQHLDGINIDAEDPVASGSEEELTLNAVTEEIYTRFKAASSSYQISLDVAWSPSCIDGRCYDYLELSKWTDFLVIMAYDERSQVFDPGLCLAGANSDFVKTKQGVDLYNKVGIPNNKLVLGLPWYGYDYPCKKIIDEKSPCVIPNYTFRGVNCSDGAGRQYGYSGIMHDFYPLSPTGLLYNKTAESPFFTYRLENGDYHQVWFDNPQSLTVKYSYAAEKKLRGIAFWNTDTLDYNSNTNSSKEQVTMMWDAVQAFLNN
;
A
#
# COMPACT_ATOMS: atom_id res chain seq x y z
N MET A 1 -9.68 59.78 20.04
CA MET A 1 -9.46 58.55 19.24
C MET A 1 -8.65 57.56 20.06
N ARG A 2 -9.32 56.65 20.78
CA ARG A 2 -8.68 55.54 21.51
C ARG A 2 -8.85 54.28 20.67
N ARG A 3 -7.75 53.69 20.21
CA ARG A 3 -7.75 52.41 19.48
C ARG A 3 -8.00 51.28 20.47
N ILE A 4 -9.09 50.55 20.28
CA ILE A 4 -9.40 49.29 20.96
C ILE A 4 -8.66 48.20 20.20
N SER A 5 -7.73 47.51 20.85
CA SER A 5 -7.12 46.28 20.31
C SER A 5 -8.01 45.11 20.70
N LEU A 6 -8.64 44.46 19.73
CA LEU A 6 -9.30 43.17 19.93
C LEU A 6 -8.22 42.08 19.99
N LEU A 7 -8.01 41.50 21.18
CA LEU A 7 -7.36 40.20 21.31
C LEU A 7 -8.35 39.13 20.81
N PHE A 8 -8.01 38.43 19.72
CA PHE A 8 -8.68 37.19 19.35
C PHE A 8 -8.20 36.08 20.28
N LEU A 9 -9.04 35.74 21.25
CA LEU A 9 -8.86 34.55 22.08
C LEU A 9 -9.29 33.34 21.24
N ILE A 10 -8.32 32.58 20.72
CA ILE A 10 -8.60 31.26 20.12
C ILE A 10 -8.98 30.33 21.25
N ILE A 11 -10.29 30.17 21.47
CA ILE A 11 -10.84 29.12 22.31
C ILE A 11 -10.68 27.82 21.51
N LYS A 12 -9.64 27.04 21.80
CA LYS A 12 -9.62 25.63 21.41
C LYS A 12 -10.84 24.99 22.06
N LEU A 13 -11.85 24.64 21.26
CA LEU A 13 -12.94 23.81 21.72
C LEU A 13 -12.31 22.47 22.14
N LEU A 14 -12.20 22.25 23.45
CA LEU A 14 -11.92 20.93 23.99
C LEU A 14 -13.15 20.09 23.67
N ILE A 15 -13.09 19.35 22.56
CA ILE A 15 -14.04 18.28 22.29
C ILE A 15 -13.82 17.28 23.42
N SER A 16 -14.75 17.30 24.38
CA SER A 16 -14.84 16.35 25.47
C SER A 16 -15.09 14.96 24.89
N CYS A 17 -14.02 14.24 24.61
CA CYS A 17 -14.03 12.83 24.28
C CYS A 17 -14.45 12.07 25.54
N SER A 18 -15.74 11.70 25.62
CA SER A 18 -16.33 11.00 26.76
C SER A 18 -15.82 9.55 26.92
N GLN A 19 -14.97 9.07 26.01
CA GLN A 19 -14.43 7.71 25.97
C GLN A 19 -12.93 7.62 25.63
N CYS A 20 -12.18 8.72 25.66
CA CYS A 20 -10.75 8.64 25.36
C CYS A 20 -10.05 7.79 26.42
N LYS A 21 -9.48 6.66 25.98
CA LYS A 21 -8.73 5.76 26.85
C LYS A 21 -7.57 6.52 27.48
N VAL A 22 -7.20 6.10 28.69
CA VAL A 22 -5.99 6.62 29.33
C VAL A 22 -4.81 6.30 28.42
N CYS A 23 -4.02 7.31 28.11
CA CYS A 23 -2.85 7.16 27.24
C CYS A 23 -1.96 6.02 27.73
N PRO A 24 -1.69 4.98 26.93
CA PRO A 24 -0.86 3.85 27.33
C PRO A 24 0.65 4.18 27.33
N CYS A 25 1.05 5.27 26.68
CA CYS A 25 2.45 5.62 26.52
C CYS A 25 3.04 6.23 27.79
N LYS A 26 4.35 5.99 28.01
CA LYS A 26 5.10 6.60 29.13
C LYS A 26 5.10 8.13 29.05
N ASP A 27 5.17 8.66 27.84
CA ASP A 27 4.99 10.08 27.55
C ASP A 27 3.57 10.29 26.98
N ALA A 28 2.75 11.04 27.71
CA ALA A 28 1.35 11.28 27.35
C ALA A 28 1.19 12.06 26.04
N SER A 29 2.23 12.79 25.59
CA SER A 29 2.20 13.51 24.32
C SER A 29 2.18 12.56 23.12
N LEU A 30 2.70 11.33 23.28
CA LEU A 30 2.68 10.30 22.24
C LEU A 30 1.29 9.73 21.97
N CYS A 31 0.25 10.13 22.71
CA CYS A 31 -1.13 9.74 22.41
C CYS A 31 -1.89 10.81 21.61
N GLN A 32 -1.21 11.89 21.21
CA GLN A 32 -1.74 12.84 20.24
C GLN A 32 -1.35 12.41 18.83
N PRO A 33 -2.17 12.73 17.80
CA PRO A 33 -1.80 12.48 16.42
C PRO A 33 -0.46 13.14 16.06
N VAL A 34 0.36 12.45 15.29
CA VAL A 34 1.66 12.94 14.82
C VAL A 34 1.45 14.17 13.94
N GLU A 35 1.93 15.33 14.40
CA GLU A 35 1.76 16.61 13.70
C GLU A 35 2.77 16.85 12.57
N GLU A 36 3.85 16.07 12.52
CA GLU A 36 4.88 16.21 11.48
C GLU A 36 4.30 15.82 10.13
N VAL A 37 4.38 16.72 9.14
CA VAL A 37 3.98 16.45 7.75
C VAL A 37 5.25 16.31 6.92
N PRO A 38 5.62 15.09 6.48
CA PRO A 38 6.83 14.90 5.72
C PRO A 38 6.66 15.47 4.31
N GLU A 39 7.78 15.87 3.71
CA GLU A 39 7.82 16.26 2.30
C GLU A 39 7.57 15.06 1.38
N LYS A 40 8.07 13.89 1.80
CA LYS A 40 8.02 12.59 1.12
C LYS A 40 7.43 11.54 2.04
N GLU A 41 6.36 10.89 1.63
CA GLU A 41 5.76 9.79 2.41
C GLU A 41 6.45 8.46 2.11
N VAL A 42 6.64 7.64 3.15
CA VAL A 42 7.09 6.25 3.06
C VAL A 42 6.13 5.41 3.89
N LEU A 43 5.22 4.71 3.19
CA LEU A 43 4.16 3.90 3.80
C LEU A 43 4.52 2.42 3.82
N GLY A 44 4.51 1.82 5.01
CA GLY A 44 4.58 0.37 5.17
C GLY A 44 3.22 -0.23 5.52
N PHE A 45 2.82 -1.29 4.81
CA PHE A 45 1.65 -2.08 5.19
C PHE A 45 2.07 -3.18 6.17
N MET A 46 1.31 -3.36 7.25
CA MET A 46 1.57 -4.38 8.28
C MET A 46 0.43 -5.38 8.34
N ILE A 47 0.74 -6.64 8.04
CA ILE A 47 -0.20 -7.77 8.02
C ILE A 47 0.09 -8.79 9.13
N ARG A 48 1.24 -8.71 9.80
CA ARG A 48 1.59 -9.54 10.97
C ARG A 48 1.96 -8.68 12.16
N SER A 49 1.80 -9.27 13.33
CA SER A 49 1.87 -8.56 14.60
C SER A 49 3.27 -8.60 15.24
N GLU A 50 4.15 -9.45 14.73
CA GLU A 50 5.41 -9.83 15.36
C GLU A 50 6.66 -9.14 14.79
N ASN A 51 6.61 -8.58 13.59
CA ASN A 51 7.81 -8.03 12.94
C ASN A 51 8.04 -6.54 13.14
N TRP A 52 7.01 -5.78 13.54
CA TRP A 52 7.10 -4.32 13.68
C TRP A 52 8.27 -3.81 14.54
N PRO A 53 8.75 -4.51 15.60
CA PRO A 53 9.90 -4.04 16.36
C PRO A 53 11.19 -3.92 15.55
N TYR A 54 11.25 -4.56 14.37
CA TYR A 54 12.44 -4.63 13.52
C TYR A 54 12.34 -3.78 12.25
N TYR A 55 11.23 -3.07 12.05
CA TYR A 55 11.09 -2.17 10.90
C TYR A 55 12.12 -1.03 10.96
N ASN A 56 12.41 -0.44 9.81
CA ASN A 56 13.24 0.75 9.75
C ASN A 56 12.42 2.01 10.08
N TRP A 57 12.25 2.27 11.37
CA TRP A 57 11.51 3.42 11.90
C TRP A 57 12.12 4.78 11.58
N THR A 58 13.34 4.83 11.04
CA THR A 58 13.96 6.10 10.61
C THR A 58 13.52 6.53 9.22
N GLU A 59 13.01 5.60 8.41
CA GLU A 59 12.59 5.87 7.02
C GLU A 59 11.08 5.94 6.86
N LEU A 60 10.33 5.19 7.69
CA LEU A 60 8.88 5.18 7.67
C LEU A 60 8.30 6.55 8.04
N THR A 61 7.21 6.92 7.37
CA THR A 61 6.36 8.04 7.78
C THR A 61 5.02 7.57 8.31
N THR A 62 4.54 6.43 7.81
CA THR A 62 3.26 5.83 8.22
C THR A 62 3.31 4.31 8.14
N ILE A 63 2.69 3.64 9.12
CA ILE A 63 2.32 2.23 9.07
C ILE A 63 0.79 2.10 8.96
N ALA A 64 0.33 1.35 7.96
CA ALA A 64 -1.07 0.97 7.82
C ALA A 64 -1.30 -0.45 8.35
N ILE A 65 -2.18 -0.58 9.35
CA ILE A 65 -2.49 -1.86 10.00
C ILE A 65 -3.56 -2.62 9.20
N PHE A 66 -3.19 -3.79 8.68
CA PHE A 66 -4.01 -4.75 7.94
C PHE A 66 -4.18 -6.08 8.69
N THR A 67 -4.08 -6.04 10.02
CA THR A 67 -4.16 -7.22 10.89
C THR A 67 -4.84 -6.88 12.20
N ASP A 68 -5.45 -7.88 12.82
CA ASP A 68 -6.07 -7.71 14.13
C ASP A 68 -4.99 -7.68 15.22
N LEU A 69 -4.94 -6.59 15.98
CA LEU A 69 -4.08 -6.47 17.15
C LEU A 69 -4.92 -6.48 18.41
N ASN A 70 -4.46 -7.22 19.43
CA ASN A 70 -5.00 -7.02 20.77
C ASN A 70 -4.57 -5.65 21.30
N GLU A 71 -5.29 -5.17 22.32
CA GLU A 71 -5.10 -3.83 22.89
C GLU A 71 -3.66 -3.58 23.38
N SER A 72 -3.01 -4.56 24.00
CA SER A 72 -1.62 -4.39 24.46
C SER A 72 -0.66 -4.17 23.31
N MET A 73 -0.78 -4.96 22.25
CA MET A 73 0.10 -4.86 21.08
C MET A 73 -0.13 -3.57 20.31
N LEU A 74 -1.39 -3.16 20.16
CA LEU A 74 -1.72 -1.88 19.54
C LEU A 74 -1.12 -0.70 20.31
N ASN A 75 -1.26 -0.72 21.65
CA ASN A 75 -0.69 0.30 22.51
C ASN A 75 0.83 0.38 22.38
N ASP A 76 1.53 -0.76 22.40
CA ASP A 76 2.99 -0.81 22.24
C ASP A 76 3.42 -0.28 20.87
N LEU A 77 2.72 -0.66 19.80
CA LEU A 77 2.97 -0.19 18.44
C LEU A 77 2.81 1.32 18.32
N VAL A 78 1.68 1.87 18.77
CA VAL A 78 1.39 3.31 18.70
C VAL A 78 2.44 4.11 19.46
N CYS A 79 2.75 3.71 20.70
CA CYS A 79 3.76 4.41 21.49
C CYS A 79 5.15 4.36 20.84
N HIS A 80 5.50 3.23 20.23
CA HIS A 80 6.78 3.07 19.54
C HIS A 80 6.83 3.93 18.26
N ALA A 81 5.80 3.86 17.43
CA ALA A 81 5.71 4.60 16.18
C ALA A 81 5.73 6.10 16.42
N HIS A 82 4.94 6.60 17.36
CA HIS A 82 4.86 8.04 17.65
C HIS A 82 6.16 8.57 18.27
N ALA A 83 6.89 7.76 19.03
CA ALA A 83 8.23 8.13 19.52
C ALA A 83 9.24 8.34 18.37
N HIS A 84 9.00 7.72 17.22
CA HIS A 84 9.76 7.91 15.97
C HIS A 84 9.05 8.87 14.99
N LYS A 85 7.94 9.50 15.41
CA LYS A 85 7.10 10.36 14.57
C LYS A 85 6.55 9.67 13.32
N VAL A 86 6.30 8.37 13.44
CA VAL A 86 5.64 7.55 12.43
C VAL A 86 4.17 7.46 12.77
N ARG A 87 3.31 7.74 11.78
CA ARG A 87 1.87 7.60 11.93
C ARG A 87 1.44 6.15 11.94
N VAL A 88 0.39 5.84 12.68
CA VAL A 88 -0.28 4.55 12.66
C VAL A 88 -1.73 4.73 12.21
N VAL A 89 -2.07 4.18 11.05
CA VAL A 89 -3.44 4.27 10.50
C VAL A 89 -4.09 2.88 10.46
N SER A 90 -5.39 2.82 10.75
CA SER A 90 -6.17 1.58 10.57
C SER A 90 -6.70 1.48 9.15
N HIS A 91 -6.80 0.27 8.60
CA HIS A 91 -7.51 0.07 7.33
C HIS A 91 -9.04 -0.03 7.52
N ILE A 92 -9.78 0.37 6.48
CA ILE A 92 -11.21 0.04 6.28
C ILE A 92 -11.41 -0.48 4.86
N GLY A 93 -12.40 -1.33 4.62
CA GLY A 93 -12.54 -2.08 3.37
C GLY A 93 -13.80 -1.77 2.56
N SER A 94 -14.12 -2.70 1.66
CA SER A 94 -15.30 -2.64 0.78
C SER A 94 -16.66 -2.62 1.51
N GLU A 95 -16.72 -2.82 2.84
CA GLU A 95 -17.96 -2.71 3.60
C GLU A 95 -18.59 -1.31 3.49
N ILE A 96 -17.79 -0.27 3.26
CA ILE A 96 -18.26 1.12 3.13
C ILE A 96 -19.15 1.33 1.91
N LEU A 97 -19.01 0.50 0.87
CA LEU A 97 -19.83 0.56 -0.35
C LEU A 97 -21.31 0.28 -0.08
N LYS A 98 -21.63 -0.36 1.05
CA LYS A 98 -23.00 -0.72 1.45
C LYS A 98 -23.70 0.38 2.24
N LEU A 99 -23.03 1.50 2.52
CA LEU A 99 -23.57 2.61 3.33
C LEU A 99 -24.41 3.59 2.47
N SER A 100 -25.44 3.08 1.81
CA SER A 100 -26.22 3.86 0.82
C SER A 100 -26.98 5.05 1.41
N SER A 101 -27.36 5.01 2.69
CA SER A 101 -28.07 6.12 3.34
C SER A 101 -27.12 7.09 4.03
N LYS A 102 -27.45 8.39 4.01
CA LYS A 102 -26.70 9.42 4.73
C LYS A 102 -26.60 9.12 6.24
N ALA A 103 -27.70 8.67 6.85
CA ALA A 103 -27.72 8.34 8.28
C ALA A 103 -26.78 7.17 8.63
N SER A 104 -26.69 6.14 7.77
CA SER A 104 -25.75 5.03 7.99
C SER A 104 -24.30 5.48 7.86
N ARG A 105 -23.98 6.37 6.91
CA ARG A 105 -22.63 6.92 6.76
C ARG A 105 -22.24 7.81 7.94
N GLU A 106 -23.11 8.75 8.34
CA GLU A 106 -22.84 9.63 9.49
C GLU A 106 -22.60 8.82 10.78
N SER A 107 -23.39 7.77 11.01
CA SER A 107 -23.20 6.84 12.13
C SER A 107 -21.88 6.10 12.04
N TYR A 108 -21.56 5.53 10.86
CA TYR A 108 -20.30 4.82 10.63
C TYR A 108 -19.09 5.73 10.82
N VAL A 109 -19.08 6.92 10.21
CA VAL A 109 -17.98 7.90 10.30
C VAL A 109 -17.78 8.38 11.74
N THR A 110 -18.85 8.56 12.50
CA THR A 110 -18.76 8.92 13.92
C THR A 110 -18.08 7.81 14.72
N ASN A 111 -18.54 6.57 14.58
CA ASN A 111 -17.95 5.43 15.29
C ASN A 111 -16.49 5.18 14.87
N LEU A 112 -16.17 5.39 13.59
CA LEU A 112 -14.81 5.25 13.08
C LEU A 112 -13.87 6.29 13.68
N LEU A 113 -14.29 7.56 13.74
CA LEU A 113 -13.50 8.61 14.40
C LEU A 113 -13.32 8.34 15.89
N ASP A 114 -14.38 7.90 16.58
CA ASP A 114 -14.30 7.55 18.01
C ASP A 114 -13.31 6.39 18.23
N THR A 115 -13.30 5.39 17.34
CA THR A 115 -12.34 4.28 17.38
C THR A 115 -10.91 4.79 17.21
N VAL A 116 -10.64 5.57 16.16
CA VAL A 116 -9.33 6.17 15.87
C VAL A 116 -8.82 6.99 17.05
N GLN A 117 -9.68 7.83 17.65
CA GLN A 117 -9.34 8.64 18.82
C GLN A 117 -9.06 7.79 20.06
N SER A 118 -9.90 6.79 20.33
CA SER A 118 -9.76 5.91 21.50
C SER A 118 -8.53 5.01 21.45
N GLN A 119 -8.06 4.71 20.25
CA GLN A 119 -6.89 3.88 19.97
C GLN A 119 -5.63 4.71 19.70
N HIS A 120 -5.72 6.05 19.77
CA HIS A 120 -4.62 6.96 19.51
C HIS A 120 -3.99 6.79 18.13
N LEU A 121 -4.81 6.44 17.12
CA LEU A 121 -4.38 6.31 15.73
C LEU A 121 -4.31 7.66 15.03
N ASP A 122 -3.58 7.73 13.92
CA ASP A 122 -3.36 8.93 13.12
C ASP A 122 -4.28 9.04 11.92
N GLY A 123 -5.29 8.18 11.80
CA GLY A 123 -6.29 8.25 10.75
C GLY A 123 -6.55 6.90 10.11
N ILE A 124 -6.87 6.90 8.82
CA ILE A 124 -7.34 5.71 8.13
C ILE A 124 -6.70 5.54 6.74
N ASN A 125 -6.58 4.28 6.34
CA ASN A 125 -6.30 3.87 4.98
C ASN A 125 -7.52 3.14 4.41
N ILE A 126 -8.12 3.67 3.36
CA ILE A 126 -9.29 3.05 2.72
C ILE A 126 -8.78 2.05 1.68
N ASP A 127 -9.27 0.81 1.70
CA ASP A 127 -8.93 -0.26 0.78
C ASP A 127 -10.19 -0.93 0.20
N ALA A 128 -10.91 -0.17 -0.63
CA ALA A 128 -12.14 -0.64 -1.29
C ALA A 128 -11.80 -1.23 -2.67
N GLU A 129 -11.86 -2.56 -2.78
CA GLU A 129 -11.28 -3.32 -3.90
C GLU A 129 -12.31 -4.06 -4.78
N ASP A 130 -13.59 -3.91 -4.47
CA ASP A 130 -14.67 -4.60 -5.17
C ASP A 130 -14.90 -4.04 -6.58
N PRO A 131 -15.38 -4.85 -7.55
CA PRO A 131 -15.84 -4.30 -8.82
C PRO A 131 -17.01 -3.34 -8.58
N VAL A 132 -16.89 -2.13 -9.13
CA VAL A 132 -17.92 -1.09 -9.06
C VAL A 132 -18.03 -0.44 -10.43
N ALA A 133 -19.25 -0.42 -10.96
CA ALA A 133 -19.54 0.18 -12.25
C ALA A 133 -19.57 1.71 -12.14
N SER A 134 -19.13 2.41 -13.19
CA SER A 134 -19.25 3.87 -13.26
C SER A 134 -20.73 4.28 -13.33
N GLY A 135 -21.08 5.32 -12.60
CA GLY A 135 -22.44 5.83 -12.39
C GLY A 135 -23.29 5.00 -11.41
N SER A 136 -22.73 3.99 -10.75
CA SER A 136 -23.48 3.13 -9.82
C SER A 136 -23.75 3.79 -8.46
N GLU A 137 -24.68 3.22 -7.70
CA GLU A 137 -24.96 3.68 -6.33
C GLU A 137 -23.74 3.46 -5.42
N GLU A 138 -22.98 2.40 -5.65
CA GLU A 138 -21.77 2.06 -4.92
C GLU A 138 -20.65 3.09 -5.19
N GLU A 139 -20.46 3.54 -6.43
CA GLU A 139 -19.50 4.61 -6.75
C GLU A 139 -19.88 5.93 -6.05
N LEU A 140 -21.16 6.32 -6.13
CA LEU A 140 -21.65 7.52 -5.45
C LEU A 140 -21.53 7.41 -3.92
N THR A 141 -21.74 6.20 -3.38
CA THR A 141 -21.60 5.91 -1.95
C THR A 141 -20.14 6.01 -1.51
N LEU A 142 -19.20 5.47 -2.30
CA LEU A 142 -17.77 5.57 -2.04
C LEU A 142 -17.31 7.03 -2.01
N ASN A 143 -17.75 7.84 -2.97
CA ASN A 143 -17.43 9.27 -2.99
C ASN A 143 -17.97 9.99 -1.75
N ALA A 144 -19.25 9.78 -1.42
CA ALA A 144 -19.91 10.44 -0.30
C ALA A 144 -19.30 10.04 1.05
N VAL A 145 -19.06 8.75 1.29
CA VAL A 145 -18.45 8.31 2.57
C VAL A 145 -17.01 8.82 2.71
N THR A 146 -16.25 8.87 1.62
CA THR A 146 -14.87 9.39 1.64
C THR A 146 -14.85 10.89 1.95
N GLU A 147 -15.74 11.69 1.35
CA GLU A 147 -15.92 13.11 1.69
C GLU A 147 -16.30 13.31 3.17
N GLU A 148 -17.25 12.52 3.66
CA GLU A 148 -17.74 12.61 5.04
C GLU A 148 -16.65 12.24 6.06
N ILE A 149 -15.89 11.17 5.80
CA ILE A 149 -14.69 10.78 6.56
C ILE A 149 -13.70 11.95 6.57
N TYR A 150 -13.27 12.42 5.40
CA TYR A 150 -12.22 13.44 5.30
C TYR A 150 -12.63 14.72 6.05
N THR A 151 -13.83 15.21 5.79
CA THR A 151 -14.35 16.43 6.42
C THR A 151 -14.42 16.28 7.94
N ARG A 152 -14.91 15.15 8.44
CA ARG A 152 -15.09 14.92 9.87
C ARG A 152 -13.75 14.75 10.59
N PHE A 153 -12.82 14.01 10.00
CA PHE A 153 -11.49 13.77 10.54
C PHE A 153 -10.69 15.08 10.56
N LYS A 154 -10.60 15.79 9.42
CA LYS A 154 -9.86 17.06 9.37
C LYS A 154 -10.42 18.14 10.30
N ALA A 155 -11.72 18.14 10.57
CA ALA A 155 -12.33 19.00 11.57
C ALA A 155 -11.96 18.64 13.01
N ALA A 156 -11.70 17.36 13.30
CA ALA A 156 -11.26 16.88 14.61
C ALA A 156 -9.76 17.14 14.84
N SER A 157 -8.93 16.92 13.81
CA SER A 157 -7.52 17.30 13.79
C SER A 157 -7.04 17.38 12.34
N SER A 158 -6.31 18.44 11.99
CA SER A 158 -5.67 18.57 10.68
C SER A 158 -4.58 17.51 10.44
N SER A 159 -4.07 16.91 11.51
CA SER A 159 -3.00 15.90 11.47
C SER A 159 -3.49 14.50 11.08
N TYR A 160 -4.80 14.23 11.13
CA TYR A 160 -5.30 12.91 10.72
C TYR A 160 -5.04 12.67 9.22
N GLN A 161 -4.40 11.56 8.89
CA GLN A 161 -4.11 11.13 7.54
C GLN A 161 -5.24 10.24 7.00
N ILE A 162 -5.73 10.56 5.80
CA ILE A 162 -6.71 9.79 5.06
C ILE A 162 -6.09 9.37 3.72
N SER A 163 -5.76 8.10 3.55
CA SER A 163 -5.27 7.55 2.29
C SER A 163 -6.29 6.59 1.67
N LEU A 164 -6.18 6.36 0.36
CA LEU A 164 -7.01 5.40 -0.36
C LEU A 164 -6.12 4.59 -1.30
N ASP A 165 -6.16 3.26 -1.15
CA ASP A 165 -5.54 2.32 -2.07
C ASP A 165 -6.36 2.26 -3.37
N VAL A 166 -5.66 2.40 -4.49
CA VAL A 166 -6.28 2.43 -5.83
C VAL A 166 -5.56 1.46 -6.76
N ALA A 167 -6.29 0.92 -7.73
CA ALA A 167 -5.73 -0.01 -8.69
C ALA A 167 -4.53 0.58 -9.45
N TRP A 168 -3.67 -0.25 -10.04
CA TRP A 168 -2.49 0.24 -10.78
C TRP A 168 -2.84 1.17 -11.97
N SER A 169 -4.09 1.15 -12.45
CA SER A 169 -4.58 2.00 -13.53
C SER A 169 -6.00 2.51 -13.24
N PRO A 170 -6.31 3.79 -13.53
CA PRO A 170 -7.66 4.33 -13.38
C PRO A 170 -8.59 3.90 -14.51
N SER A 171 -8.12 3.07 -15.46
CA SER A 171 -8.88 2.69 -16.66
C SER A 171 -9.80 1.49 -16.44
N CYS A 172 -10.55 1.49 -15.34
CA CYS A 172 -11.48 0.41 -14.98
C CYS A 172 -10.84 -0.98 -14.86
N ILE A 173 -9.55 -1.05 -14.50
CA ILE A 173 -8.91 -2.36 -14.31
C ILE A 173 -9.60 -3.10 -13.16
N ASP A 174 -9.76 -4.40 -13.33
CA ASP A 174 -10.51 -5.28 -12.44
C ASP A 174 -11.98 -4.88 -12.27
N GLY A 175 -12.53 -4.05 -13.16
CA GLY A 175 -13.88 -3.51 -13.00
C GLY A 175 -14.00 -2.52 -11.83
N ARG A 176 -12.87 -1.96 -11.35
CA ARG A 176 -12.82 -0.87 -10.37
C ARG A 176 -12.96 0.47 -11.12
N CYS A 177 -14.16 0.79 -11.59
CA CYS A 177 -14.46 2.02 -12.34
C CYS A 177 -14.83 3.19 -11.42
N TYR A 178 -13.97 3.50 -10.44
CA TYR A 178 -14.21 4.58 -9.48
C TYR A 178 -13.96 5.97 -10.07
N ASP A 179 -14.60 6.99 -9.51
CA ASP A 179 -14.25 8.40 -9.76
C ASP A 179 -12.99 8.78 -8.98
N TYR A 180 -11.84 8.33 -9.49
CA TYR A 180 -10.54 8.58 -8.87
C TYR A 180 -10.24 10.08 -8.71
N LEU A 181 -10.74 10.94 -9.61
CA LEU A 181 -10.53 12.37 -9.51
C LEU A 181 -11.30 12.96 -8.32
N GLU A 182 -12.57 12.57 -8.15
CA GLU A 182 -13.35 12.98 -6.97
C GLU A 182 -12.74 12.45 -5.67
N LEU A 183 -12.39 11.16 -5.62
CA LEU A 183 -11.75 10.54 -4.45
C LEU A 183 -10.42 11.20 -4.08
N SER A 184 -9.66 11.67 -5.08
CA SER A 184 -8.42 12.40 -4.82
C SER A 184 -8.63 13.71 -4.05
N LYS A 185 -9.81 14.35 -4.13
CA LYS A 185 -10.11 15.59 -3.41
C LYS A 185 -10.32 15.35 -1.91
N TRP A 186 -10.80 14.16 -1.56
CA TRP A 186 -11.22 13.78 -0.21
C TRP A 186 -10.26 12.80 0.46
N THR A 187 -8.99 12.87 0.08
CA THR A 187 -7.88 12.11 0.67
C THR A 187 -6.69 13.05 0.85
N ASP A 188 -5.70 12.65 1.64
CA ASP A 188 -4.37 13.27 1.63
C ASP A 188 -3.59 12.82 0.40
N PHE A 189 -3.69 11.54 0.02
CA PHE A 189 -3.13 10.98 -1.21
C PHE A 189 -3.78 9.64 -1.57
N LEU A 190 -3.64 9.27 -2.83
CA LEU A 190 -3.96 7.94 -3.34
C LEU A 190 -2.70 7.08 -3.35
N VAL A 191 -2.81 5.82 -2.92
CA VAL A 191 -1.74 4.83 -3.00
C VAL A 191 -2.00 3.95 -4.22
N ILE A 192 -1.24 4.17 -5.30
CA ILE A 192 -1.35 3.35 -6.51
C ILE A 192 -0.73 1.99 -6.21
N MET A 193 -1.55 0.94 -6.21
CA MET A 193 -1.11 -0.44 -6.05
C MET A 193 -0.48 -0.93 -7.35
N ALA A 194 0.75 -0.49 -7.65
CA ALA A 194 1.49 -0.84 -8.87
C ALA A 194 2.13 -2.25 -8.75
N TYR A 195 1.29 -3.21 -8.41
CA TYR A 195 1.53 -4.64 -8.29
C TYR A 195 0.25 -5.40 -8.67
N ASP A 196 0.34 -6.72 -8.79
CA ASP A 196 -0.70 -7.56 -9.38
C ASP A 196 -1.15 -7.00 -10.75
N GLU A 197 -0.22 -6.39 -11.51
CA GLU A 197 -0.52 -5.74 -12.79
C GLU A 197 -0.85 -6.76 -13.90
N ARG A 198 -0.82 -8.04 -13.55
CA ARG A 198 -1.24 -9.19 -14.35
C ARG A 198 -2.59 -9.76 -13.90
N SER A 199 -3.33 -9.09 -13.02
CA SER A 199 -4.70 -9.45 -12.62
C SER A 199 -5.60 -9.66 -13.85
N GLN A 200 -5.43 -8.82 -14.88
CA GLN A 200 -6.03 -9.01 -16.19
C GLN A 200 -5.00 -8.99 -17.32
N VAL A 201 -4.81 -10.13 -17.99
CA VAL A 201 -3.98 -10.25 -19.19
C VAL A 201 -4.87 -10.32 -20.43
N PHE A 202 -4.82 -9.27 -21.25
CA PHE A 202 -5.66 -9.11 -22.45
C PHE A 202 -5.02 -9.61 -23.77
N ASP A 203 -3.77 -10.07 -23.75
CA ASP A 203 -3.02 -10.47 -24.95
C ASP A 203 -3.65 -11.72 -25.62
N PRO A 204 -4.11 -11.62 -26.88
CA PRO A 204 -4.64 -12.75 -27.63
C PRO A 204 -3.50 -13.60 -28.19
N GLY A 205 -3.05 -14.60 -27.43
CA GLY A 205 -2.09 -15.57 -27.98
C GLY A 205 -1.65 -16.66 -27.02
N LEU A 206 -1.13 -16.29 -25.83
CA LEU A 206 -0.65 -17.22 -24.80
C LEU A 206 -0.73 -16.57 -23.41
N CYS A 207 -1.24 -17.30 -22.41
CA CYS A 207 -1.05 -16.91 -21.01
C CYS A 207 0.43 -17.11 -20.66
N LEU A 208 1.17 -16.02 -20.47
CA LEU A 208 2.58 -16.07 -20.08
C LEU A 208 2.74 -15.65 -18.61
N ALA A 209 3.73 -16.23 -17.92
CA ALA A 209 4.25 -15.67 -16.68
C ALA A 209 4.83 -14.27 -16.93
N GLY A 210 5.02 -13.48 -15.88
CA GLY A 210 5.59 -12.15 -16.04
C GLY A 210 5.70 -11.39 -14.73
N ALA A 211 6.29 -10.20 -14.82
CA ALA A 211 6.50 -9.32 -13.68
C ALA A 211 5.19 -9.02 -12.94
N ASN A 212 5.26 -9.07 -11.62
CA ASN A 212 4.18 -8.67 -10.72
C ASN A 212 3.90 -7.16 -10.83
N SER A 213 4.98 -6.39 -10.88
CA SER A 213 5.01 -4.94 -11.12
C SER A 213 5.86 -4.69 -12.36
N ASP A 214 5.24 -4.61 -13.53
CA ASP A 214 5.93 -4.34 -14.79
C ASP A 214 6.18 -2.84 -14.93
N PHE A 215 7.45 -2.42 -14.95
CA PHE A 215 7.78 -1.00 -14.94
C PHE A 215 7.20 -0.19 -16.11
N VAL A 216 6.93 -0.81 -17.27
CA VAL A 216 6.24 -0.12 -18.38
C VAL A 216 4.80 0.19 -17.99
N LYS A 217 4.09 -0.79 -17.43
CA LYS A 217 2.71 -0.62 -16.96
C LYS A 217 2.63 0.31 -15.76
N THR A 218 3.55 0.19 -14.81
CA THR A 218 3.64 1.10 -13.66
C THR A 218 3.76 2.57 -14.11
N LYS A 219 4.65 2.87 -15.05
CA LYS A 219 4.78 4.21 -15.63
C LYS A 219 3.49 4.67 -16.32
N GLN A 220 2.90 3.79 -17.12
CA GLN A 220 1.65 4.05 -17.80
C GLN A 220 0.51 4.34 -16.81
N GLY A 221 0.42 3.60 -15.71
CA GLY A 221 -0.57 3.78 -14.65
C GLY A 221 -0.49 5.19 -14.05
N VAL A 222 0.71 5.62 -13.65
CA VAL A 222 0.95 6.98 -13.16
C VAL A 222 0.55 8.03 -14.20
N ASP A 223 0.99 7.89 -15.45
CA ASP A 223 0.64 8.82 -16.53
C ASP A 223 -0.88 8.89 -16.77
N LEU A 224 -1.61 7.77 -16.61
CA LEU A 224 -3.08 7.73 -16.71
C LEU A 224 -3.76 8.43 -15.53
N TYR A 225 -3.26 8.27 -14.30
CA TYR A 225 -3.74 9.03 -13.14
C TYR A 225 -3.53 10.54 -13.32
N ASN A 226 -2.40 10.96 -13.89
CA ASN A 226 -2.20 12.36 -14.26
C ASN A 226 -3.17 12.83 -15.35
N LYS A 227 -3.42 11.98 -16.35
CA LYS A 227 -4.33 12.31 -17.47
C LYS A 227 -5.77 12.53 -17.01
N VAL A 228 -6.23 11.84 -15.96
CA VAL A 228 -7.55 12.10 -15.36
C VAL A 228 -7.57 13.35 -14.45
N GLY A 229 -6.42 14.00 -14.25
CA GLY A 229 -6.32 15.30 -13.57
C GLY A 229 -5.73 15.26 -12.17
N ILE A 230 -5.22 14.11 -11.71
CA ILE A 230 -4.66 13.98 -10.35
C ILE A 230 -3.17 14.39 -10.37
N PRO A 231 -2.76 15.36 -9.55
CA PRO A 231 -1.37 15.83 -9.56
C PRO A 231 -0.43 14.82 -8.87
N ASN A 232 0.85 14.81 -9.26
CA ASN A 232 1.85 13.89 -8.71
C ASN A 232 2.00 13.96 -7.18
N ASN A 233 1.87 15.15 -6.61
CA ASN A 233 1.93 15.35 -5.15
C ASN A 233 0.70 14.80 -4.40
N LYS A 234 -0.25 14.14 -5.09
CA LYS A 234 -1.38 13.39 -4.54
C LYS A 234 -1.26 11.89 -4.76
N LEU A 235 -0.17 11.41 -5.36
CA LEU A 235 0.04 10.02 -5.71
C LEU A 235 1.22 9.45 -4.91
N VAL A 236 0.99 8.33 -4.25
CA VAL A 236 2.00 7.49 -3.61
C VAL A 236 2.15 6.22 -4.44
N LEU A 237 3.38 5.84 -4.79
CA LEU A 237 3.62 4.63 -5.60
C LEU A 237 3.81 3.40 -4.70
N GLY A 238 2.81 2.54 -4.64
CA GLY A 238 2.87 1.25 -3.95
C GLY A 238 3.56 0.18 -4.79
N LEU A 239 4.61 -0.44 -4.25
CA LEU A 239 5.39 -1.49 -4.92
C LEU A 239 5.40 -2.80 -4.11
N PRO A 240 5.57 -3.96 -4.76
CA PRO A 240 5.52 -5.23 -4.06
C PRO A 240 6.87 -5.60 -3.46
N TRP A 241 6.87 -6.02 -2.19
CA TRP A 241 7.96 -6.79 -1.58
C TRP A 241 7.63 -8.30 -1.62
N TYR A 242 7.01 -8.72 -2.71
CA TYR A 242 6.59 -10.10 -2.97
C TYR A 242 6.60 -10.37 -4.47
N GLY A 243 6.39 -11.62 -4.84
CA GLY A 243 6.21 -12.02 -6.21
C GLY A 243 5.30 -13.24 -6.35
N TYR A 244 5.26 -13.78 -7.56
CA TYR A 244 4.47 -14.95 -7.90
C TYR A 244 5.37 -16.08 -8.39
N ASP A 245 5.12 -17.27 -7.86
CA ASP A 245 5.55 -18.54 -8.42
C ASP A 245 4.48 -19.08 -9.35
N TYR A 246 4.80 -19.20 -10.63
CA TYR A 246 3.90 -19.70 -11.67
C TYR A 246 4.25 -21.14 -12.06
N PRO A 247 3.29 -22.08 -12.05
CA PRO A 247 3.47 -23.36 -12.72
C PRO A 247 3.59 -23.14 -14.24
N CYS A 248 4.58 -23.76 -14.87
CA CYS A 248 4.84 -23.65 -16.29
C CYS A 248 4.28 -24.86 -17.05
N LYS A 249 3.22 -24.66 -17.84
CA LYS A 249 2.71 -25.67 -18.77
C LYS A 249 3.67 -25.98 -19.90
N LYS A 250 4.42 -24.97 -20.35
CA LYS A 250 5.41 -25.10 -21.41
C LYS A 250 6.53 -24.09 -21.21
N ILE A 251 7.76 -24.59 -21.14
CA ILE A 251 8.97 -23.78 -21.28
C ILE A 251 9.23 -23.61 -22.78
N ILE A 252 9.27 -22.35 -23.24
CA ILE A 252 9.69 -22.02 -24.60
C ILE A 252 11.22 -21.95 -24.63
N ASP A 253 11.77 -21.22 -23.66
CA ASP A 253 13.19 -21.06 -23.35
C ASP A 253 13.26 -20.77 -21.84
N GLU A 254 14.19 -21.39 -21.11
CA GLU A 254 14.36 -21.21 -19.66
C GLU A 254 14.69 -19.75 -19.29
N LYS A 255 15.17 -18.96 -20.25
CA LYS A 255 15.46 -17.54 -20.13
C LYS A 255 14.34 -16.61 -20.60
N SER A 256 13.18 -17.16 -20.94
CA SER A 256 12.02 -16.41 -21.40
C SER A 256 10.80 -16.70 -20.50
N PRO A 257 9.78 -15.83 -20.51
CA PRO A 257 8.52 -16.12 -19.82
C PRO A 257 7.93 -17.46 -20.26
N CYS A 258 7.56 -18.30 -19.30
CA CYS A 258 6.92 -19.58 -19.59
C CYS A 258 5.42 -19.43 -19.86
N VAL A 259 4.83 -20.42 -20.53
CA VAL A 259 3.37 -20.51 -20.68
C VAL A 259 2.76 -21.02 -19.38
N ILE A 260 1.83 -20.26 -18.81
CA ILE A 260 1.13 -20.59 -17.55
C ILE A 260 -0.26 -21.18 -17.83
N PRO A 261 -0.88 -21.88 -16.85
CA PRO A 261 -2.27 -22.25 -16.94
C PRO A 261 -3.19 -21.06 -17.18
N ASN A 262 -4.30 -21.30 -17.89
CA ASN A 262 -5.39 -20.34 -17.96
C ASN A 262 -6.00 -20.21 -16.57
N TYR A 263 -6.24 -18.99 -16.15
CA TYR A 263 -6.98 -18.67 -14.94
C TYR A 263 -7.88 -17.48 -15.24
N THR A 264 -9.19 -17.74 -15.24
CA THR A 264 -10.17 -16.73 -15.57
C THR A 264 -10.34 -15.79 -14.39
N PHE A 265 -10.19 -14.49 -14.65
CA PHE A 265 -10.41 -13.45 -13.66
C PHE A 265 -11.14 -12.29 -14.32
N ARG A 266 -12.29 -11.89 -13.75
CA ARG A 266 -13.07 -10.70 -14.16
C ARG A 266 -13.14 -10.49 -15.69
N GLY A 267 -13.51 -11.53 -16.43
CA GLY A 267 -13.76 -11.46 -17.88
C GLY A 267 -12.56 -11.72 -18.80
N VAL A 268 -11.36 -11.97 -18.26
CA VAL A 268 -10.20 -12.44 -19.05
C VAL A 268 -9.88 -13.90 -18.79
N ASN A 269 -9.17 -14.56 -19.72
CA ASN A 269 -8.82 -15.99 -19.62
C ASN A 269 -7.43 -16.26 -19.02
N CYS A 270 -6.66 -15.21 -18.77
CA CYS A 270 -5.30 -15.27 -18.28
C CYS A 270 -5.12 -14.21 -17.18
N SER A 271 -4.59 -14.62 -16.03
CA SER A 271 -4.30 -13.73 -14.91
C SER A 271 -3.17 -14.29 -14.06
N ASP A 272 -2.65 -13.47 -13.15
CA ASP A 272 -1.74 -13.86 -12.08
C ASP A 272 -2.30 -14.93 -11.14
N GLY A 273 -3.63 -15.10 -11.07
CA GLY A 273 -4.29 -16.17 -10.31
C GLY A 273 -3.89 -17.60 -10.70
N ALA A 274 -3.21 -17.77 -11.84
CA ALA A 274 -2.56 -19.04 -12.21
C ALA A 274 -1.34 -19.38 -11.33
N GLY A 275 -0.70 -18.37 -10.72
CA GLY A 275 0.44 -18.50 -9.83
C GLY A 275 0.06 -18.39 -8.35
N ARG A 276 1.05 -18.49 -7.48
CA ARG A 276 0.91 -18.31 -6.04
C ARG A 276 1.84 -17.23 -5.53
N GLN A 277 1.30 -16.35 -4.71
CA GLN A 277 2.04 -15.26 -4.09
C GLN A 277 3.01 -15.77 -3.01
N TYR A 278 4.24 -15.24 -3.01
CA TYR A 278 5.24 -15.46 -1.96
C TYR A 278 5.96 -14.16 -1.61
N GLY A 279 6.15 -13.92 -0.31
CA GLY A 279 6.92 -12.77 0.19
C GLY A 279 8.40 -12.89 -0.19
N TYR A 280 9.09 -11.75 -0.26
CA TYR A 280 10.49 -11.67 -0.68
C TYR A 280 11.43 -12.64 0.05
N SER A 281 11.33 -12.72 1.39
CA SER A 281 12.13 -13.67 2.18
C SER A 281 11.92 -15.13 1.75
N GLY A 282 10.67 -15.56 1.60
CA GLY A 282 10.34 -16.90 1.12
C GLY A 282 10.88 -17.16 -0.29
N ILE A 283 10.77 -16.18 -1.20
CA ILE A 283 11.36 -16.27 -2.54
C ILE A 283 12.87 -16.51 -2.48
N MET A 284 13.58 -15.71 -1.68
CA MET A 284 15.04 -15.78 -1.60
C MET A 284 15.54 -17.02 -0.84
N HIS A 285 14.80 -17.50 0.16
CA HIS A 285 15.18 -18.64 0.99
C HIS A 285 14.73 -19.98 0.42
N ASP A 286 13.45 -20.09 0.03
CA ASP A 286 12.82 -21.38 -0.30
C ASP A 286 12.95 -21.73 -1.78
N PHE A 287 12.92 -20.74 -2.67
CA PHE A 287 12.81 -20.97 -4.12
C PHE A 287 14.08 -20.66 -4.89
N TYR A 288 14.74 -19.53 -4.60
CA TYR A 288 15.92 -19.12 -5.34
C TYR A 288 17.07 -20.16 -5.32
N PRO A 289 17.37 -20.84 -4.20
CA PRO A 289 18.41 -21.88 -4.18
C PRO A 289 18.11 -23.09 -5.06
N LEU A 290 16.85 -23.30 -5.45
CA LEU A 290 16.43 -24.39 -6.33
C LEU A 290 16.67 -24.08 -7.82
N SER A 291 17.03 -22.84 -8.16
CA SER A 291 17.08 -22.39 -9.54
C SER A 291 18.38 -22.81 -10.25
N PRO A 292 18.31 -23.65 -11.32
CA PRO A 292 19.46 -23.92 -12.17
C PRO A 292 19.80 -22.74 -13.11
N THR A 293 18.85 -21.86 -13.40
CA THR A 293 19.08 -20.70 -14.28
C THR A 293 19.87 -19.59 -13.61
N GLY A 294 19.94 -19.60 -12.27
CA GLY A 294 20.29 -18.43 -11.49
C GLY A 294 19.26 -17.31 -11.68
N LEU A 295 19.62 -16.11 -11.21
CA LEU A 295 18.76 -14.94 -11.32
C LEU A 295 18.86 -14.35 -12.73
N LEU A 296 17.73 -14.28 -13.42
CA LEU A 296 17.58 -13.61 -14.69
C LEU A 296 16.91 -12.25 -14.47
N TYR A 297 17.02 -11.37 -15.46
CA TYR A 297 16.50 -10.01 -15.34
C TYR A 297 15.86 -9.54 -16.64
N ASN A 298 14.57 -9.20 -16.59
CA ASN A 298 13.89 -8.58 -17.70
C ASN A 298 14.10 -7.06 -17.65
N LYS A 299 14.86 -6.53 -18.62
CA LYS A 299 15.20 -5.09 -18.68
C LYS A 299 14.03 -4.19 -19.02
N THR A 300 13.03 -4.68 -19.75
CA THR A 300 11.86 -3.86 -20.11
C THR A 300 10.94 -3.69 -18.91
N ALA A 301 10.63 -4.79 -18.24
CA ALA A 301 9.79 -4.79 -17.04
C ALA A 301 10.53 -4.28 -15.79
N GLU A 302 11.86 -4.17 -15.85
CA GLU A 302 12.75 -3.94 -14.70
C GLU A 302 12.36 -4.87 -13.55
N SER A 303 12.44 -6.18 -13.78
CA SER A 303 12.08 -7.18 -12.78
C SER A 303 12.94 -8.44 -12.91
N PRO A 304 13.43 -8.99 -11.79
CA PRO A 304 14.05 -10.29 -11.76
C PRO A 304 13.05 -11.43 -11.94
N PHE A 305 13.56 -12.54 -12.47
CA PHE A 305 12.85 -13.81 -12.45
C PHE A 305 13.84 -14.97 -12.48
N PHE A 306 13.36 -16.16 -12.16
CA PHE A 306 14.14 -17.37 -12.34
C PHE A 306 13.23 -18.57 -12.57
N THR A 307 13.76 -19.60 -13.21
CA THR A 307 13.06 -20.86 -13.42
C THR A 307 13.64 -21.91 -12.48
N TYR A 308 12.81 -22.78 -11.92
CA TYR A 308 13.24 -23.96 -11.18
C TYR A 308 12.38 -25.17 -11.54
N ARG A 309 12.84 -26.36 -11.14
CA ARG A 309 12.19 -27.62 -11.46
C ARG A 309 11.87 -28.38 -10.18
N LEU A 310 10.63 -28.83 -10.05
CA LEU A 310 10.18 -29.68 -8.95
C LEU A 310 10.71 -31.12 -9.13
N GLU A 311 10.70 -31.89 -8.04
CA GLU A 311 11.15 -33.30 -8.06
C GLU A 311 10.34 -34.18 -9.02
N ASN A 312 9.04 -33.86 -9.19
CA ASN A 312 8.15 -34.56 -10.12
C ASN A 312 8.45 -34.22 -11.60
N GLY A 313 9.37 -33.29 -11.85
CA GLY A 313 9.82 -32.88 -13.16
C GLY A 313 9.13 -31.65 -13.74
N ASP A 314 8.11 -31.10 -13.07
CA ASP A 314 7.38 -29.90 -13.50
C ASP A 314 8.25 -28.64 -13.33
N TYR A 315 8.09 -27.69 -14.25
CA TYR A 315 8.79 -26.41 -14.20
C TYR A 315 7.92 -25.33 -13.56
N HIS A 316 8.58 -24.46 -12.84
CA HIS A 316 7.99 -23.28 -12.20
C HIS A 316 8.85 -22.06 -12.53
N GLN A 317 8.23 -20.89 -12.57
CA GLN A 317 8.91 -19.62 -12.80
C GLN A 317 8.46 -18.57 -11.79
N VAL A 318 9.42 -18.03 -11.05
CA VAL A 318 9.18 -17.01 -10.04
C VAL A 318 9.51 -15.64 -10.61
N TRP A 319 8.55 -14.72 -10.55
CA TRP A 319 8.70 -13.30 -10.91
C TRP A 319 8.42 -12.43 -9.70
N PHE A 320 9.33 -11.49 -9.41
CA PHE A 320 9.27 -10.69 -8.18
C PHE A 320 10.03 -9.38 -8.35
N ASP A 321 10.04 -8.56 -7.30
CA ASP A 321 10.88 -7.39 -7.18
C ASP A 321 11.99 -7.61 -6.14
N ASN A 322 13.17 -7.09 -6.42
CA ASN A 322 14.33 -7.14 -5.54
C ASN A 322 14.93 -5.74 -5.35
N PRO A 323 16.00 -5.56 -4.54
CA PRO A 323 16.59 -4.25 -4.32
C PRO A 323 16.96 -3.53 -5.62
N GLN A 324 17.50 -4.24 -6.61
CA GLN A 324 17.89 -3.65 -7.89
C GLN A 324 16.68 -3.09 -8.66
N SER A 325 15.59 -3.85 -8.80
CA SER A 325 14.41 -3.37 -9.53
C SER A 325 13.66 -2.29 -8.75
N LEU A 326 13.57 -2.43 -7.43
CA LEU A 326 12.93 -1.45 -6.56
C LEU A 326 13.68 -0.11 -6.58
N THR A 327 15.02 -0.09 -6.55
CA THR A 327 15.81 1.14 -6.69
C THR A 327 15.43 1.92 -7.95
N VAL A 328 15.23 1.24 -9.09
CA VAL A 328 14.83 1.90 -10.34
C VAL A 328 13.43 2.51 -10.21
N LYS A 329 12.47 1.76 -9.66
CA LYS A 329 11.08 2.20 -9.53
C LYS A 329 10.90 3.30 -8.48
N TYR A 330 11.62 3.24 -7.37
CA TYR A 330 11.66 4.30 -6.36
C TYR A 330 12.35 5.57 -6.85
N SER A 331 13.43 5.45 -7.64
CA SER A 331 14.05 6.60 -8.31
C SER A 331 13.08 7.27 -9.28
N TYR A 332 12.27 6.48 -10.00
CA TYR A 332 11.22 7.01 -10.87
C TYR A 332 10.15 7.79 -10.09
N ALA A 333 9.72 7.29 -8.92
CA ALA A 333 8.79 8.02 -8.06
C ALA A 333 9.35 9.39 -7.62
N ALA A 334 10.64 9.44 -7.29
CA ALA A 334 11.33 10.69 -6.96
C ALA A 334 11.44 11.64 -8.16
N GLU A 335 11.84 11.13 -9.34
CA GLU A 335 11.95 11.90 -10.58
C GLU A 335 10.60 12.56 -10.94
N LYS A 336 9.51 11.81 -10.79
CA LYS A 336 8.15 12.30 -11.04
C LYS A 336 7.63 13.21 -9.93
N LYS A 337 8.36 13.37 -8.82
CA LYS A 337 7.94 14.14 -7.64
C LYS A 337 6.59 13.66 -7.12
N LEU A 338 6.44 12.33 -7.05
CA LEU A 338 5.29 11.72 -6.40
C LEU A 338 5.29 12.08 -4.91
N ARG A 339 4.11 12.07 -4.27
CA ARG A 339 3.96 12.36 -2.84
C ARG A 339 4.80 11.42 -1.97
N GLY A 340 4.95 10.18 -2.40
CA GLY A 340 5.56 9.13 -1.61
C GLY A 340 5.71 7.82 -2.35
N ILE A 341 6.20 6.85 -1.60
CA ILE A 341 6.23 5.44 -1.96
C ILE A 341 5.56 4.63 -0.86
N ALA A 342 5.03 3.47 -1.23
CA ALA A 342 4.54 2.49 -0.28
C ALA A 342 5.04 1.09 -0.67
N PHE A 343 5.01 0.15 0.26
CA PHE A 343 5.35 -1.23 -0.05
C PHE A 343 4.39 -2.23 0.60
N TRP A 344 3.80 -3.09 -0.24
CA TRP A 344 3.06 -4.25 0.20
C TRP A 344 3.99 -5.46 0.24
N ASN A 345 4.32 -6.04 1.38
CA ASN A 345 4.11 -5.47 2.72
C ASN A 345 5.40 -5.59 3.52
N THR A 346 5.45 -4.87 4.63
CA THR A 346 6.65 -4.73 5.47
C THR A 346 7.06 -6.07 6.10
N ASP A 347 6.12 -6.99 6.26
CA ASP A 347 6.29 -8.29 6.92
C ASP A 347 6.92 -9.38 6.03
N THR A 348 7.18 -9.09 4.75
CA THR A 348 7.72 -10.09 3.82
C THR A 348 9.23 -10.28 3.92
N LEU A 349 9.91 -9.47 4.73
CA LEU A 349 11.34 -9.59 4.98
C LEU A 349 11.65 -10.52 6.17
N ASP A 350 12.87 -11.07 6.18
CA ASP A 350 13.32 -12.02 7.20
C ASP A 350 14.04 -11.32 8.36
N TYR A 351 13.27 -10.66 9.23
CA TYR A 351 13.81 -9.89 10.36
C TYR A 351 14.41 -10.74 11.48
N ASN A 352 13.96 -12.00 11.61
CA ASN A 352 14.32 -12.86 12.74
C ASN A 352 15.55 -13.75 12.47
N SER A 353 15.98 -13.88 11.22
CA SER A 353 17.13 -14.71 10.87
C SER A 353 18.45 -14.10 11.33
N ASN A 354 19.32 -14.98 11.83
CA ASN A 354 20.66 -14.63 12.27
C ASN A 354 21.73 -14.84 11.20
N THR A 355 21.36 -15.25 9.99
CA THR A 355 22.33 -15.42 8.91
C THR A 355 22.76 -14.05 8.36
N ASN A 356 24.03 -13.93 7.97
CA ASN A 356 24.53 -12.70 7.35
C ASN A 356 23.80 -12.40 6.04
N SER A 357 23.46 -13.44 5.25
CA SER A 357 22.72 -13.31 4.00
C SER A 357 21.32 -12.69 4.22
N SER A 358 20.51 -13.24 5.13
CA SER A 358 19.18 -12.67 5.41
C SER A 358 19.27 -11.21 5.86
N LYS A 359 20.20 -10.89 6.78
CA LYS A 359 20.40 -9.51 7.26
C LYS A 359 20.79 -8.56 6.15
N GLU A 360 21.69 -8.98 5.26
CA GLU A 360 22.09 -8.19 4.09
C GLU A 360 20.90 -7.98 3.13
N GLN A 361 20.08 -9.00 2.87
CA GLN A 361 18.88 -8.85 2.04
C GLN A 361 17.88 -7.85 2.65
N VAL A 362 17.65 -7.89 3.97
CA VAL A 362 16.80 -6.90 4.66
C VAL A 362 17.36 -5.49 4.50
N THR A 363 18.66 -5.30 4.76
CA THR A 363 19.33 -4.00 4.58
C THR A 363 19.18 -3.50 3.15
N MET A 364 19.44 -4.34 2.14
CA MET A 364 19.35 -3.93 0.73
C MET A 364 17.92 -3.53 0.31
N MET A 365 16.88 -4.15 0.87
CA MET A 365 15.49 -3.78 0.57
C MET A 365 15.15 -2.38 1.12
N TRP A 366 15.62 -2.04 2.32
CA TRP A 366 15.53 -0.69 2.87
C TRP A 366 16.45 0.31 2.14
N ASP A 367 17.66 -0.09 1.76
CA ASP A 367 18.55 0.76 0.94
C ASP A 367 17.91 1.13 -0.41
N ALA A 368 17.02 0.29 -0.96
CA ALA A 368 16.27 0.66 -2.16
C ALA A 368 15.31 1.83 -1.91
N VAL A 369 14.68 1.92 -0.73
CA VAL A 369 13.80 3.04 -0.32
C VAL A 369 14.56 4.37 -0.33
N GLN A 370 15.85 4.35 0.02
CA GLN A 370 16.72 5.53 -0.04
C GLN A 370 16.84 6.14 -1.44
N ALA A 371 16.62 5.36 -2.50
CA ALA A 371 16.60 5.88 -3.87
C ALA A 371 15.46 6.88 -4.10
N PHE A 372 14.35 6.76 -3.36
CA PHE A 372 13.29 7.76 -3.34
C PHE A 372 13.64 8.94 -2.44
N LEU A 373 14.21 8.69 -1.25
CA LEU A 373 14.46 9.75 -0.27
C LEU A 373 15.57 10.72 -0.67
N ASN A 374 16.63 10.25 -1.33
CA ASN A 374 17.82 11.04 -1.65
C ASN A 374 17.75 11.89 -2.92
N ASN A 375 16.72 11.70 -3.76
CA ASN A 375 16.52 12.41 -5.04
C ASN A 375 15.38 13.42 -4.96
#